data_AF-A0A7S2XJ08-F1
#
_entry.id   AF-A0A7S2XJ08-F1
#
_cell.length_a   1.000
_cell.length_b   1.000
_cell.length_c   1.000
_cell.angle_alpha   90.00
_cell.angle_beta   90.00
_cell.angle_gamma   90.00
#
_symmetry.space_group_name_H-M   'P 1'
#
loop_
_entity.id
_entity.type
_entity.pdbx_description
1 polymer ?
#
loop_
_entity_poly.entity_id
_entity_poly.type
_entity_poly.pdbx_seq_one_letter_code
_entity_poly.pdbx_strand_id
1 'polypeptide(L)'
;RGSYLMSVSADQTCRLWTCLQIDSSSATKKDKNNKGRTKMVWMEVARPQVHGYDLNAITCIGDGKKESLYRFVSGADEKEVRAFDAPRSTVRLLTSLQGSSSSRHGDETTTTMVVDDQDETRVERAYIPSLGLSNRATAGDDDGDMEEEQEQDEEDDDETNHQEQGDALPVLPLERDLGVTTLWLETRKLFGHKTEL
;
A
#
# COMPACT_ATOMS: atom_id res chain seq x y z
N ARG A 1 -6.73 -16.18 6.43
CA ARG A 1 -7.67 -15.05 6.18
C ARG A 1 -6.86 -13.93 5.53
N GLY A 2 -7.39 -13.24 4.52
CA GLY A 2 -6.68 -12.12 3.85
C GLY A 2 -6.71 -10.86 4.70
N SER A 3 -5.60 -10.14 4.75
CA SER A 3 -5.37 -8.95 5.59
C SER A 3 -5.69 -7.62 4.89
N TYR A 4 -5.82 -7.66 3.56
CA TYR A 4 -6.21 -6.54 2.72
C TYR A 4 -6.97 -7.06 1.49
N LEU A 5 -7.59 -6.14 0.75
CA LEU A 5 -8.24 -6.37 -0.53
C LEU A 5 -7.62 -5.43 -1.56
N MET A 6 -7.39 -5.90 -2.78
CA MET A 6 -7.01 -5.05 -3.91
C MET A 6 -8.12 -5.05 -4.95
N SER A 7 -8.32 -3.91 -5.60
CA SER A 7 -9.27 -3.74 -6.69
C SER A 7 -8.67 -2.91 -7.81
N VAL A 8 -9.07 -3.20 -9.04
CA VAL A 8 -8.76 -2.39 -10.22
C VAL A 8 -10.04 -1.89 -10.87
N SER A 9 -9.96 -0.81 -11.65
CA SER A 9 -11.13 -0.16 -12.24
C SER A 9 -10.79 0.57 -13.55
N ALA A 10 -11.83 0.89 -14.32
CA ALA A 10 -11.78 1.75 -15.51
C ALA A 10 -11.52 3.23 -15.19
N ASP A 11 -11.39 3.60 -13.92
CA ASP A 11 -10.80 4.88 -13.51
C ASP A 11 -9.27 4.88 -13.55
N GLN A 12 -8.69 3.80 -14.09
CA GLN A 12 -7.25 3.63 -14.31
C GLN A 12 -6.44 3.53 -13.01
N THR A 13 -7.10 3.15 -11.90
CA THR A 13 -6.46 2.97 -10.59
C THR A 13 -6.54 1.54 -10.07
N CYS A 14 -5.43 1.09 -9.47
CA CYS A 14 -5.42 0.00 -8.52
C CYS A 14 -5.55 0.59 -7.12
N ARG A 15 -6.46 0.05 -6.30
CA ARG A 15 -6.74 0.52 -4.94
C ARG A 15 -6.53 -0.59 -3.92
N LEU A 16 -5.96 -0.23 -2.78
CA LEU A 16 -5.71 -1.10 -1.65
C LEU A 16 -6.67 -0.75 -0.51
N TRP A 17 -7.34 -1.75 0.02
CA TRP A 17 -8.34 -1.62 1.06
C TRP A 17 -7.97 -2.47 2.27
N THR A 18 -8.23 -1.95 3.47
CA THR A 18 -8.11 -2.71 4.71
C THR A 18 -9.35 -2.55 5.57
N CYS A 19 -9.58 -3.52 6.46
CA CYS A 19 -10.70 -3.50 7.39
C CYS A 19 -10.23 -3.04 8.76
N LEU A 20 -10.85 -1.98 9.29
CA LEU A 20 -10.58 -1.44 10.60
C LEU A 20 -11.73 -1.72 11.55
N GLN A 21 -11.40 -2.02 12.80
CA GLN A 21 -12.36 -2.14 13.88
C GLN A 21 -12.45 -0.81 14.62
N ILE A 22 -13.60 -0.14 14.50
CA ILE A 22 -13.87 1.14 15.16
C ILE A 22 -14.84 0.88 16.32
N ASP A 23 -14.42 1.25 17.52
CA ASP A 23 -15.28 1.22 18.69
C ASP A 23 -16.32 2.34 18.60
N SER A 24 -17.61 1.99 18.74
CA SER A 24 -18.68 2.99 18.84
C SER A 24 -18.68 3.64 20.23
N SER A 25 -17.62 4.38 20.58
CA SER A 25 -17.52 5.11 21.86
C SER A 25 -18.16 6.51 21.79
N SER A 26 -18.58 6.97 20.61
CA SER A 26 -19.30 8.25 20.42
C SER A 26 -20.82 8.16 20.61
N ALA A 27 -21.33 7.03 21.13
CA ALA A 27 -22.72 6.94 21.54
C ALA A 27 -22.94 7.93 22.71
N THR A 28 -23.56 9.06 22.40
CA THR A 28 -24.06 10.03 23.39
C THR A 28 -24.69 9.30 24.58
N LYS A 29 -24.52 9.82 25.80
CA LYS A 29 -24.88 9.24 27.12
C LYS A 29 -26.32 8.69 27.28
N LYS A 30 -27.16 8.68 26.25
CA LYS A 30 -28.53 8.19 26.25
C LYS A 30 -28.68 6.67 26.01
N ASP A 31 -27.69 5.97 25.45
CA ASP A 31 -27.82 4.54 25.15
C ASP A 31 -27.08 3.65 26.17
N LYS A 32 -27.54 3.64 27.42
CA LYS A 32 -27.00 2.76 28.48
C LYS A 32 -27.19 1.25 28.22
N ASN A 33 -27.94 0.88 27.18
CA ASN A 33 -28.15 -0.52 26.78
C ASN A 33 -27.29 -0.99 25.60
N ASN A 34 -26.52 -0.11 24.95
CA ASN A 34 -25.70 -0.50 23.80
C ASN A 34 -24.25 -0.72 24.23
N LYS A 35 -23.98 -1.85 24.90
CA LYS A 35 -22.61 -2.27 25.24
C LYS A 35 -21.79 -2.41 23.94
N GLY A 36 -20.83 -1.51 23.75
CA GLY A 36 -19.62 -1.68 22.94
C GLY A 36 -19.77 -2.47 21.63
N ARG A 37 -20.60 -2.00 20.69
CA ARG A 37 -20.58 -2.57 19.33
C ARG A 37 -19.35 -2.05 18.58
N THR A 38 -18.37 -2.91 18.39
CA THR A 38 -17.28 -2.70 17.44
C THR A 38 -17.84 -2.76 16.02
N LYS A 39 -17.60 -1.72 15.22
CA LYS A 39 -18.02 -1.65 13.82
C LYS A 39 -16.82 -1.93 12.94
N MET A 40 -16.96 -2.88 12.02
CA MET A 40 -15.99 -3.09 10.94
C MET A 40 -16.23 -2.08 9.83
N VAL A 41 -15.18 -1.36 9.42
CA VAL A 41 -15.22 -0.38 8.34
C VAL A 41 -14.08 -0.68 7.37
N TRP A 42 -14.41 -0.78 6.08
CA TRP A 42 -13.41 -0.91 5.01
C TRP A 42 -12.99 0.48 4.56
N MET A 43 -11.69 0.73 4.47
CA MET A 43 -11.14 2.02 4.06
C MET A 43 -10.07 1.82 3.00
N GLU A 44 -10.03 2.73 2.03
CA GLU A 44 -8.95 2.83 1.04
C GLU A 44 -7.72 3.39 1.77
N VAL A 45 -6.57 2.74 1.57
CA VAL A 45 -5.32 3.11 2.26
C VAL A 45 -4.14 3.31 1.31
N ALA A 46 -4.27 2.89 0.05
CA ALA A 46 -3.30 3.21 -0.98
C ALA A 46 -3.90 3.13 -2.39
N ARG A 47 -3.27 3.81 -3.35
CA ARG A 47 -3.40 3.55 -4.79
C ARG A 47 -2.08 3.03 -5.35
N PRO A 48 -1.84 1.70 -5.27
CA PRO A 48 -0.59 1.10 -5.73
C PRO A 48 -0.19 1.43 -7.18
N GLN A 49 -1.17 1.62 -8.06
CA GLN A 49 -0.94 1.94 -9.47
C GLN A 49 -1.97 2.99 -9.91
N VAL A 50 -1.48 4.06 -10.53
CA VAL A 50 -2.28 4.97 -11.34
C VAL A 50 -1.75 4.84 -12.77
N HIS A 51 -2.63 4.56 -13.71
CA HIS A 51 -2.27 4.27 -15.09
C HIS A 51 -3.00 5.23 -16.05
N GLY A 52 -2.69 5.11 -17.35
CA GLY A 52 -3.36 5.84 -18.43
C GLY A 52 -4.35 4.97 -19.22
N TYR A 53 -4.52 3.71 -18.83
CA TYR A 53 -5.38 2.72 -19.47
C TYR A 53 -6.25 2.04 -18.42
N ASP A 54 -7.42 1.57 -18.85
CA ASP A 54 -8.36 0.86 -17.98
C ASP A 54 -7.70 -0.42 -17.46
N LEU A 55 -7.77 -0.62 -16.14
CA LEU A 55 -7.22 -1.79 -15.48
C LEU A 55 -8.30 -2.86 -15.36
N ASN A 56 -8.05 -4.01 -15.97
CA ASN A 56 -9.07 -5.07 -16.14
C ASN A 56 -8.76 -6.34 -15.36
N ALA A 57 -7.51 -6.55 -14.95
CA ALA A 57 -7.09 -7.74 -14.24
C ALA A 57 -6.11 -7.40 -13.11
N ILE A 58 -6.23 -8.15 -12.01
CA ILE A 58 -5.29 -8.09 -10.89
C ILE A 58 -5.19 -9.46 -10.23
N THR A 59 -3.99 -9.85 -9.83
CA THR A 59 -3.76 -11.02 -8.97
C THR A 59 -2.61 -10.76 -8.00
N CYS A 60 -2.80 -11.10 -6.73
CA CYS A 60 -1.70 -11.17 -5.77
C CYS A 60 -0.83 -12.39 -6.10
N ILE A 61 0.49 -12.24 -6.04
CA ILE A 61 1.45 -13.32 -6.31
C ILE A 61 2.32 -13.67 -5.10
N GLY A 62 2.19 -12.93 -3.99
CA GLY A 62 2.84 -13.22 -2.72
C GLY A 62 2.30 -14.45 -2.00
N ASP A 63 3.19 -15.34 -1.56
CA ASP A 63 2.84 -16.55 -0.79
C ASP A 63 3.25 -16.50 0.69
N GLY A 64 4.01 -15.47 1.08
CA GLY A 64 4.51 -15.26 2.45
C GLY A 64 5.53 -16.29 2.91
N LYS A 65 6.05 -17.12 1.99
CA LYS A 65 7.07 -18.13 2.27
C LYS A 65 8.34 -17.85 1.49
N LYS A 66 8.19 -17.66 0.18
CA LYS A 66 9.28 -17.36 -0.76
C LYS A 66 9.17 -15.96 -1.32
N GLU A 67 7.94 -15.49 -1.52
CA GLU A 67 7.68 -14.14 -2.00
C GLU A 67 6.90 -13.35 -0.97
N SER A 68 7.21 -12.06 -0.89
CA SER A 68 6.49 -11.12 -0.05
C SER A 68 4.99 -11.22 -0.30
N LEU A 69 4.19 -11.23 0.78
CA LEU A 69 2.73 -11.20 0.69
C LEU A 69 2.24 -9.96 -0.08
N TYR A 70 3.00 -8.86 -0.08
CA TYR A 70 2.61 -7.58 -0.64
C TYR A 70 3.13 -7.37 -2.07
N ARG A 71 2.83 -8.35 -2.93
CA ARG A 71 3.15 -8.32 -4.35
C ARG A 71 1.96 -8.68 -5.20
N PHE A 72 1.73 -7.93 -6.28
CA PHE A 72 0.67 -8.21 -7.23
C PHE A 72 1.12 -7.99 -8.68
N VAL A 73 0.30 -8.51 -9.58
CA VAL A 73 0.39 -8.31 -11.02
C VAL A 73 -0.91 -7.71 -11.51
N SER A 74 -0.86 -6.69 -12.36
CA SER A 74 -2.01 -6.11 -13.03
C SER A 74 -1.92 -6.22 -14.55
N GLY A 75 -3.08 -6.25 -15.19
CA GLY A 75 -3.25 -6.15 -16.63
C GLY A 75 -4.20 -5.02 -16.99
N ALA A 76 -3.81 -4.22 -17.98
CA ALA A 76 -4.56 -3.09 -18.49
C ALA A 76 -5.05 -3.36 -19.93
N ASP A 77 -5.74 -2.38 -20.53
CA ASP A 77 -5.96 -2.34 -21.99
C ASP A 77 -4.66 -2.19 -22.80
N GLU A 78 -3.59 -1.76 -22.15
CA GLU A 78 -2.23 -1.88 -22.69
C GLU A 78 -1.84 -3.36 -22.86
N LYS A 79 -1.00 -3.68 -23.85
CA LYS A 79 -0.56 -5.06 -24.13
C LYS A 79 0.46 -5.60 -23.12
N GLU A 80 0.68 -4.90 -22.01
CA GLU A 80 1.70 -5.18 -21.01
C GLU A 80 1.07 -5.63 -19.69
N VAL A 81 1.68 -6.63 -19.08
CA VAL A 81 1.37 -7.06 -17.72
C VAL A 81 2.45 -6.50 -16.79
N ARG A 82 2.05 -5.88 -15.68
CA ARG A 82 2.97 -5.16 -14.79
C ARG A 82 2.98 -5.79 -13.40
N ALA A 83 4.17 -5.97 -12.83
CA ALA A 83 4.35 -6.52 -11.49
C ALA A 83 4.77 -5.43 -10.50
N PHE A 84 4.13 -5.41 -9.34
CA PHE A 84 4.30 -4.37 -8.34
C PHE A 84 4.62 -4.94 -6.96
N ASP A 85 5.50 -4.27 -6.24
CA ASP A 85 5.91 -4.61 -4.89
C ASP A 85 5.64 -3.43 -3.94
N ALA A 86 5.04 -3.70 -2.79
CA ALA A 86 4.68 -2.65 -1.84
C ALA A 86 5.92 -1.93 -1.31
N PRO A 87 5.89 -0.62 -1.06
CA PRO A 87 6.98 0.03 -0.34
C PRO A 87 6.92 -0.27 1.16
N ARG A 88 8.04 -0.11 1.88
CA ARG A 88 8.12 -0.30 3.34
C ARG A 88 7.07 0.53 4.07
N SER A 89 6.87 1.78 3.64
CA SER A 89 5.85 2.68 4.18
C SER A 89 4.43 2.11 4.14
N THR A 90 4.05 1.40 3.06
CA THR A 90 2.74 0.73 2.98
C THR A 90 2.64 -0.46 3.92
N VAL A 91 3.68 -1.29 4.01
CA VAL A 91 3.71 -2.46 4.90
C VAL A 91 3.59 -2.03 6.36
N ARG A 92 4.32 -0.97 6.76
CA ARG A 92 4.23 -0.37 8.10
C ARG A 92 2.83 0.17 8.40
N LEU A 93 2.21 0.87 7.44
CA LEU A 93 0.84 1.38 7.58
C LEU A 93 -0.16 0.24 7.82
N LEU A 94 -0.15 -0.80 6.97
CA LEU A 94 -1.04 -1.95 7.12
C LEU A 94 -0.84 -2.68 8.44
N THR A 95 0.42 -2.91 8.83
CA THR A 95 0.78 -3.58 10.08
C THR A 95 0.30 -2.79 11.29
N SER A 96 0.48 -1.46 11.27
CA SER A 96 0.03 -0.58 12.34
C SER A 96 -1.49 -0.59 12.49
N LEU A 97 -2.22 -0.48 11.36
CA LEU A 97 -3.68 -0.51 11.34
C LEU A 97 -4.27 -1.85 11.86
N GLN A 98 -3.61 -2.96 11.57
CA GLN A 98 -4.00 -4.30 12.04
C GLN A 98 -3.61 -4.53 13.51
N GLY A 99 -2.45 -4.04 13.93
CA GLY A 99 -1.97 -4.11 15.31
C GLY A 99 -2.86 -3.32 16.28
N SER A 100 -3.27 -2.11 15.90
CA SER A 100 -4.23 -1.31 16.67
C SER A 100 -5.60 -1.98 16.82
N SER A 101 -6.00 -2.80 15.85
CA SER A 101 -7.24 -3.58 15.91
C SER A 101 -7.12 -4.81 16.82
N SER A 102 -5.91 -5.36 16.99
CA SER A 102 -5.68 -6.64 17.68
C SER A 102 -5.35 -6.48 19.17
N SER A 103 -4.67 -5.40 19.59
CA SER A 103 -4.31 -5.22 21.01
C SER A 103 -5.51 -4.92 21.93
N ARG A 104 -6.65 -4.55 21.34
CA ARG A 104 -7.83 -4.06 22.08
C ARG A 104 -8.76 -5.16 22.57
N HIS A 105 -8.66 -6.38 22.05
CA HIS A 105 -9.36 -7.56 22.54
C HIS A 105 -8.36 -8.70 22.66
N GLY A 106 -8.20 -9.26 23.85
CA GLY A 106 -7.30 -10.39 24.15
C GLY A 106 -7.73 -11.72 23.52
N ASP A 107 -8.09 -11.71 22.24
CA ASP A 107 -8.32 -12.90 21.44
C ASP A 107 -6.96 -13.38 20.88
N GLU A 108 -6.41 -14.39 21.55
CA GLU A 108 -5.14 -15.09 21.29
C GLU A 108 -5.15 -15.87 19.95
N THR A 109 -6.14 -15.65 19.08
CA THR A 109 -6.29 -16.35 17.80
C THR A 109 -5.89 -15.50 16.58
N THR A 110 -5.34 -14.30 16.79
CA THR A 110 -4.83 -13.51 15.67
C THR A 110 -3.47 -14.05 15.28
N THR A 111 -3.41 -14.74 14.14
CA THR A 111 -2.16 -15.03 13.45
C THR A 111 -1.45 -13.70 13.23
N THR A 112 -0.49 -13.37 14.11
CA THR A 112 0.52 -12.36 13.88
C THR A 112 1.14 -12.73 12.55
N MET A 113 0.72 -12.09 11.47
CA MET A 113 1.35 -12.31 10.19
C MET A 113 2.79 -11.94 10.41
N VAL A 114 3.67 -12.91 10.14
CA VAL A 114 5.11 -12.74 10.19
C VAL A 114 5.37 -11.47 9.42
N VAL A 115 5.80 -10.43 10.13
CA VAL A 115 6.04 -9.13 9.51
C VAL A 115 7.18 -9.40 8.55
N ASP A 116 6.87 -9.34 7.26
CA ASP A 116 7.84 -9.34 6.17
C ASP A 116 8.53 -7.96 6.13
N ASP A 117 8.90 -7.45 7.32
CA ASP A 117 9.68 -6.21 7.53
C ASP A 117 11.17 -6.47 7.32
N GLN A 118 11.54 -7.74 7.12
CA GLN A 118 12.93 -8.19 6.98
C GLN A 118 13.40 -8.18 5.52
N ASP A 119 12.54 -7.82 4.56
CA ASP A 119 12.98 -7.63 3.19
C ASP A 119 13.69 -6.27 3.07
N GLU A 120 14.97 -6.25 3.49
CA GLU A 120 15.89 -5.11 3.37
C GLU A 120 16.03 -4.61 1.93
N THR A 121 15.49 -5.31 0.92
CA THR A 121 15.52 -4.90 -0.48
C THR A 121 14.32 -4.03 -0.90
N ARG A 122 13.28 -3.93 -0.06
CA ARG A 122 12.07 -3.17 -0.37
C ARG A 122 12.36 -1.67 -0.35
N VAL A 123 11.91 -0.92 -1.36
CA VAL A 123 12.07 0.54 -1.37
C VAL A 123 11.23 1.22 -0.29
N GLU A 124 11.67 2.37 0.22
CA GLU A 124 10.90 3.11 1.23
C GLU A 124 9.59 3.66 0.65
N ARG A 125 9.67 4.25 -0.56
CA ARG A 125 8.54 4.81 -1.32
C ARG A 125 8.73 4.60 -2.81
N ALA A 126 7.64 4.70 -3.56
CA ALA A 126 7.66 4.75 -5.02
C ALA A 126 7.00 6.05 -5.50
N TYR A 127 7.42 6.53 -6.68
CA TYR A 127 6.87 7.71 -7.34
C TYR A 127 6.71 7.47 -8.85
N ILE A 128 5.92 8.31 -9.52
CA ILE A 128 5.86 8.34 -11.00
C ILE A 128 6.66 9.58 -11.46
N PRO A 129 7.72 9.41 -12.28
CA PRO A 129 8.42 10.54 -12.89
C PRO A 129 7.48 11.37 -13.77
N SER A 130 7.76 12.68 -13.92
CA SER A 130 6.90 13.64 -14.64
C SER A 130 6.54 13.24 -16.08
N LEU A 131 7.45 12.54 -16.77
CA LEU A 131 7.26 12.06 -18.14
C LEU A 131 6.99 10.54 -18.23
N GLY A 132 6.97 9.85 -17.10
CA GLY A 132 6.85 8.40 -17.03
C GLY A 132 5.43 7.92 -16.71
N LEU A 133 5.15 6.66 -17.07
CA LEU A 133 3.95 5.92 -16.62
C LEU A 133 4.34 4.68 -15.80
N SER A 134 5.57 4.63 -15.31
CA SER A 134 6.09 3.49 -14.54
C SER A 134 6.49 3.99 -13.16
N ASN A 135 6.06 3.28 -12.13
CA ASN A 135 6.39 3.64 -10.75
C ASN A 135 7.85 3.26 -10.46
N ARG A 136 8.68 4.22 -10.05
CA ARG A 136 10.10 4.08 -9.73
C ARG A 136 10.36 4.20 -8.22
N ALA A 137 11.48 3.65 -7.78
CA ALA A 137 11.98 3.83 -6.42
C ALA A 137 12.39 5.29 -6.19
N THR A 138 12.15 5.86 -5.01
CA THR A 138 12.65 7.20 -4.65
C THR A 138 14.17 7.33 -4.80
N ALA A 139 14.62 8.51 -5.24
CA ALA A 139 16.05 8.79 -5.47
C ALA A 139 16.86 8.56 -4.18
N GLY A 140 17.74 7.55 -4.21
CA GLY A 140 18.50 7.07 -3.06
C GLY A 140 18.60 5.55 -2.96
N ASP A 141 17.67 4.82 -3.59
CA ASP A 141 17.60 3.35 -3.54
C ASP A 141 18.07 2.64 -4.85
N ASP A 142 18.51 3.38 -5.89
CA ASP A 142 18.80 2.84 -7.23
C ASP A 142 20.31 2.88 -7.58
N ASP A 143 21.04 1.83 -7.23
CA ASP A 143 22.36 1.50 -7.79
C ASP A 143 22.17 0.49 -8.94
N GLY A 144 21.67 0.93 -10.10
CA GLY A 144 21.63 0.05 -11.27
C GLY A 144 20.71 0.44 -12.43
N ASP A 145 21.34 1.05 -13.44
CA ASP A 145 20.94 1.15 -14.85
C ASP A 145 20.05 2.34 -15.31
N MET A 146 20.77 3.19 -16.07
CA MET A 146 20.36 4.10 -17.16
C MET A 146 20.10 5.57 -16.80
N GLU A 147 21.19 6.33 -16.96
CA GLU A 147 21.30 7.64 -17.61
C GLU A 147 19.97 8.21 -18.16
N GLU A 148 19.48 9.30 -17.56
CA GLU A 148 19.42 10.63 -18.19
C GLU A 148 18.80 11.69 -17.25
N GLU A 149 19.53 12.80 -17.16
CA GLU A 149 19.15 14.19 -16.86
C GLU A 149 18.48 14.54 -15.52
N GLN A 150 19.35 15.00 -14.63
CA GLN A 150 19.06 15.80 -13.45
C GLN A 150 18.39 17.14 -13.84
N GLU A 151 17.23 17.43 -13.26
CA GLU A 151 16.90 18.77 -12.80
C GLU A 151 16.55 18.67 -11.31
N GLN A 152 17.44 19.24 -10.49
CA GLN A 152 17.28 19.41 -9.06
C GLN A 152 16.22 20.48 -8.82
N ASP A 153 15.08 20.08 -8.26
CA ASP A 153 14.30 20.96 -7.40
C ASP A 153 14.37 20.36 -5.99
N GLU A 154 15.36 20.80 -5.23
CA GLU A 154 15.39 20.65 -3.77
C GLU A 154 14.30 21.57 -3.19
N GLU A 155 13.07 21.07 -3.06
CA GLU A 155 12.04 21.72 -2.25
C GLU A 155 11.85 20.96 -0.93
N ASP A 156 12.44 21.55 0.12
CA ASP A 156 12.14 21.43 1.55
C ASP A 156 11.70 20.05 2.07
N ASP A 157 12.69 19.30 2.58
CA ASP A 157 12.49 18.28 3.60
C ASP A 157 11.85 18.92 4.85
N ASP A 158 10.52 18.88 4.93
CA ASP A 158 9.83 18.98 6.21
C ASP A 158 10.12 17.68 6.96
N GLU A 159 11.26 17.67 7.68
CA GLU A 159 11.55 16.70 8.73
C GLU A 159 10.41 16.75 9.76
N THR A 160 9.34 15.99 9.49
CA THR A 160 8.30 15.73 10.48
C THR A 160 8.89 14.78 11.52
N ASN A 161 9.62 15.40 12.44
CA ASN A 161 9.81 15.08 13.84
C ASN A 161 9.20 13.71 14.23
N HIS A 162 10.05 12.69 14.33
CA HIS A 162 9.73 11.41 14.95
C HIS A 162 9.46 11.63 16.44
N GLN A 163 8.28 12.15 16.74
CA GLN A 163 7.77 12.23 18.10
C GLN A 163 6.92 10.98 18.31
N GLU A 164 7.46 10.04 19.08
CA GLU A 164 6.74 8.88 19.60
C GLU A 164 5.47 9.34 20.33
N GLN A 165 4.34 9.39 19.63
CA GLN A 165 3.02 9.66 20.19
C GLN A 165 2.27 8.34 20.33
N GLY A 166 2.07 7.93 21.58
CA GLY A 166 1.37 6.69 21.93
C GLY A 166 -0.08 6.62 21.46
N ASP A 167 -0.57 5.39 21.28
CA ASP A 167 -1.95 4.91 21.03
C ASP A 167 -2.83 5.71 20.04
N ALA A 168 -2.24 6.66 19.30
CA ALA A 168 -2.91 7.37 18.22
C ALA A 168 -3.07 6.40 17.04
N LEU A 169 -4.28 6.38 16.48
CA LEU A 169 -4.54 5.62 15.25
C LEU A 169 -3.60 6.13 14.14
N PRO A 170 -3.12 5.25 13.25
CA PRO A 170 -2.28 5.65 12.12
C PRO A 170 -2.99 6.72 11.29
N VAL A 171 -2.26 7.77 10.89
CA VAL A 171 -2.81 8.78 9.99
C VAL A 171 -3.03 8.14 8.63
N LEU A 172 -4.28 8.17 8.17
CA LEU A 172 -4.65 7.65 6.86
C LEU A 172 -4.37 8.70 5.78
N PRO A 173 -3.93 8.28 4.58
CA PRO A 173 -3.73 9.20 3.47
C PRO A 173 -5.03 9.93 3.11
N LEU A 174 -4.93 11.21 2.74
CA LEU A 174 -6.05 11.93 2.18
C LEU A 174 -6.27 11.51 0.72
N GLU A 175 -7.45 11.80 0.17
CA GLU A 175 -7.79 11.50 -1.23
C GLU A 175 -6.73 12.02 -2.23
N ARG A 176 -6.21 13.23 -1.99
CA ARG A 176 -5.17 13.84 -2.82
C ARG A 176 -3.81 13.13 -2.74
N ASP A 177 -3.54 12.46 -1.63
CA ASP A 177 -2.25 11.83 -1.36
C ASP A 177 -2.21 10.38 -1.88
N LEU A 178 -3.37 9.70 -1.94
CA LEU A 178 -3.49 8.32 -2.37
C LEU A 178 -2.82 8.07 -3.73
N GLY A 179 -3.12 8.89 -4.75
CA GLY A 179 -2.59 8.70 -6.10
C GLY A 179 -1.12 9.10 -6.30
N VAL A 180 -0.47 9.67 -5.27
CA VAL A 180 0.86 10.29 -5.42
C VAL A 180 1.87 9.68 -4.46
N THR A 181 1.51 9.48 -3.19
CA THR A 181 2.46 9.08 -2.13
C THR A 181 2.34 7.62 -1.71
N THR A 182 1.35 6.90 -2.24
CA THR A 182 1.04 5.50 -1.86
C THR A 182 1.17 4.51 -3.04
N LEU A 183 1.92 4.91 -4.06
CA LEU A 183 2.26 4.09 -5.22
C LEU A 183 3.13 2.90 -4.78
N TRP A 184 3.03 1.79 -5.52
CA TRP A 184 3.90 0.62 -5.32
C TRP A 184 4.98 0.60 -6.39
N LEU A 185 6.15 0.04 -6.07
CA LEU A 185 7.26 -0.04 -7.01
C LEU A 185 6.89 -0.96 -8.17
N GLU A 186 7.05 -0.50 -9.41
CA GLU A 186 6.92 -1.37 -10.58
C GLU A 186 8.23 -2.13 -10.77
N THR A 187 8.21 -3.44 -10.53
CA THR A 187 9.43 -4.28 -10.53
C THR A 187 9.69 -4.93 -11.88
N ARG A 188 8.65 -5.18 -12.68
CA ARG A 188 8.76 -5.81 -14.00
C ARG A 188 7.61 -5.41 -14.93
N LYS A 189 7.94 -5.37 -16.22
CA LYS A 189 6.99 -5.40 -17.34
C LYS A 189 7.14 -6.73 -18.06
N LEU A 190 6.03 -7.37 -18.36
CA LEU A 190 5.95 -8.63 -19.09
C LEU A 190 5.25 -8.35 -20.41
N PHE A 191 5.98 -8.57 -21.50
CA PHE A 191 5.50 -8.46 -22.85
C PHE A 191 5.06 -9.84 -23.34
N GLY A 192 3.87 -9.95 -23.94
CA GLY A 192 3.34 -11.21 -24.48
C GLY A 192 4.09 -11.76 -25.71
N HIS A 193 5.38 -11.42 -25.89
CA HIS A 193 6.21 -11.89 -26.98
C HIS A 193 6.83 -13.25 -26.64
N LYS A 194 7.07 -14.09 -27.65
CA LYS A 194 7.58 -15.47 -27.51
C LYS A 194 8.92 -15.62 -26.77
N THR A 195 9.60 -14.51 -26.48
CA THR A 195 10.89 -14.49 -25.78
C THR A 195 10.76 -14.46 -24.25
N GLU A 196 9.57 -14.18 -23.72
CA GLU A 196 9.34 -13.96 -22.28
C GLU A 196 8.41 -14.99 -21.62
N LEU A 197 7.99 -16.03 -22.35
CA LEU A 197 7.20 -17.18 -21.88
C LEU A 197 8.00 -18.48 -22.05
#